data_AF-A0A529NR77-F1
#
_entry.id   AF-A0A529NR77-F1
#
_cell.length_a   1.000
_cell.length_b   1.000
_cell.length_c   1.000
_cell.angle_alpha   90.00
_cell.angle_beta   90.00
_cell.angle_gamma   90.00
#
_symmetry.space_group_name_H-M   'P 1'
#
loop_
_entity.id
_entity.type
_entity.pdbx_description
1 polymer ?
#
loop_
_entity_poly.entity_id
_entity_poly.type
_entity_poly.pdbx_seq_one_letter_code
_entity_poly.pdbx_strand_id
1 'polypeptide(L)' 'MRDLTVAYRGNGREVPALKGVSLEIEAGERLAIIGESGSGKSTLALAIAGLLPRSARIDGEIEWQIPESPSSHSFAPPSV' A
#
# COMPACT_ATOMS: atom_id res chain seq x y z
N MET A 1 -5.93 5.02 -3.03
CA MET A 1 -5.42 5.48 -1.71
C MET A 1 -5.73 6.95 -1.54
N ARG A 2 -6.26 7.35 -0.38
CA ARG A 2 -6.68 8.72 -0.09
C ARG A 2 -6.05 9.21 1.23
N ASP A 3 -5.39 10.36 1.14
CA ASP A 3 -4.81 11.17 2.21
C ASP A 3 -3.99 10.39 3.23
N LEU A 4 -3.17 9.44 2.76
CA LEU A 4 -2.36 8.59 3.62
C LEU A 4 -1.32 9.42 4.39
N THR A 5 -1.41 9.40 5.72
CA THR A 5 -0.37 9.94 6.60
C THR A 5 0.29 8.82 7.38
N VAL A 6 1.60 8.95 7.58
CA VAL A 6 2.35 8.02 8.43
C VAL A 6 3.35 8.81 9.26
N ALA A 7 3.34 8.59 10.57
CA ALA A 7 4.32 9.13 11.50
C ALA A 7 4.91 8.00 12.36
N TYR A 8 6.20 8.10 12.68
CA TYR A 8 6.85 7.17 13.60
C TYR A 8 7.11 7.85 14.93
N ARG A 9 6.92 7.11 16.04
CA ARG A 9 7.34 7.58 17.37
C ARG A 9 8.83 7.29 17.58
N GLY A 10 9.61 8.34 17.81
CA GLY A 10 11.03 8.26 18.15
C GLY A 10 11.40 9.31 19.20
N ASN A 11 12.16 8.94 20.23
CA ASN A 11 12.62 9.83 21.31
C ASN A 11 11.50 10.70 21.93
N GLY A 12 10.31 10.10 22.11
CA GLY A 12 9.15 10.79 22.67
C GLY A 12 8.47 11.81 21.73
N ARG A 13 8.90 11.92 20.48
CA ARG A 13 8.30 12.79 19.46
C ARG A 13 7.74 11.97 18.30
N GLU A 14 6.73 12.50 17.64
CA GLU A 14 6.26 11.97 16.35
C GLU A 14 7.03 12.62 15.22
N VAL A 15 7.59 11.79 14.33
CA VAL A 15 8.30 12.23 13.13
C VAL A 15 7.46 11.84 11.92
N PRO A 16 6.93 12.81 11.15
CA PRO A 16 6.12 12.52 9.97
C PRO A 16 7.00 11.96 8.85
N ALA A 17 6.62 10.79 8.33
CA ALA A 17 7.27 10.14 7.19
C ALA A 17 6.46 10.32 5.89
N LEU A 18 5.13 10.36 5.97
CA LEU A 18 4.22 10.70 4.88
C LEU A 18 3.25 11.80 5.34
N LYS A 19 2.99 12.78 4.48
CA LYS A 19 2.24 14.01 4.81
C LYS A 19 0.98 14.16 3.93
N GLY A 20 0.16 13.11 3.85
CA GLY A 20 -1.08 13.12 3.06
C GLY A 20 -0.81 12.78 1.60
N VAL A 21 -0.53 11.50 1.33
CA VAL A 21 -0.30 11.01 -0.03
C VAL A 21 -1.60 10.42 -0.57
N SER A 22 -2.03 10.91 -1.73
CA SER A 22 -3.19 10.41 -2.48
C SER A 22 -2.72 9.89 -3.84
N LEU A 23 -3.17 8.69 -4.20
CA LEU A 23 -2.72 7.98 -5.39
C LEU A 23 -3.74 6.91 -5.79
N GLU A 24 -3.92 6.76 -7.09
CA GLU A 24 -4.70 5.72 -7.74
C GLU A 24 -3.78 4.97 -8.71
N ILE A 25 -3.91 3.65 -8.75
CA ILE A 25 -3.14 2.77 -9.64
C ILE A 25 -4.13 1.75 -10.20
N GLU A 26 -4.25 1.71 -11.52
CA GLU A 26 -5.14 0.80 -12.22
C GLU A 26 -4.50 -0.58 -12.42
N ALA A 27 -5.33 -1.60 -12.64
CA ALA A 27 -4.86 -2.94 -12.92
C ALA A 27 -4.00 -2.97 -14.20
N GLY A 28 -2.77 -3.47 -14.07
CA GLY A 28 -1.79 -3.54 -15.17
C GLY A 28 -0.85 -2.33 -15.27
N GLU A 29 -1.06 -1.29 -14.46
CA GLU A 29 -0.14 -0.16 -14.40
C GLU A 29 1.15 -0.49 -13.64
N ARG A 30 2.22 0.22 -14.00
CA ARG A 30 3.52 0.15 -13.33
C ARG A 30 3.85 1.52 -12.77
N LEU A 31 3.95 1.61 -11.44
CA LEU A 31 4.35 2.82 -10.74
C LEU A 31 5.80 2.71 -10.22
N ALA A 32 6.59 3.76 -10.40
CA ALA A 32 7.90 3.91 -9.77
C ALA A 32 7.86 5.02 -8.72
N ILE A 33 8.36 4.74 -7.52
CA ILE A 33 8.50 5.71 -6.43
C ILE A 33 9.96 6.14 -6.34
N ILE A 34 10.25 7.40 -6.67
CA ILE A 34 11.62 7.96 -6.70
C ILE A 34 11.77 9.16 -5.76
N GLY A 35 13.01 9.47 -5.38
CA GLY A 35 13.33 10.60 -4.49
C GLY A 35 14.51 10.31 -3.57
N GLU A 36 15.00 11.35 -2.89
CA GLU A 36 16.17 11.31 -2.01
C GLU A 36 16.01 10.38 -0.81
N SER A 37 17.12 9.99 -0.17
CA SER A 37 17.09 9.22 1.07
C SER A 37 16.26 9.95 2.14
N GLY A 38 15.40 9.23 2.85
CA GLY A 38 14.53 9.81 3.89
C GLY A 38 13.23 10.45 3.39
N SER A 39 12.98 10.53 2.08
CA SER A 39 11.75 11.14 1.53
C SER A 39 10.44 10.37 1.78
N GLY A 40 10.49 9.20 2.43
CA GLY A 40 9.31 8.39 2.74
C GLY A 40 9.00 7.24 1.78
N LYS A 41 9.81 7.01 0.73
CA LYS A 41 9.58 5.95 -0.28
C LYS A 41 9.32 4.56 0.32
N SER A 42 10.23 4.08 1.17
CA SER A 42 10.10 2.77 1.82
C SER A 42 8.90 2.74 2.78
N THR A 43 8.56 3.87 3.40
CA THR A 43 7.36 3.97 4.24
C THR A 43 6.10 3.83 3.40
N LEU A 44 6.03 4.49 2.25
CA LEU A 44 4.90 4.36 1.31
C LEU A 44 4.76 2.92 0.80
N ALA A 45 5.86 2.30 0.38
CA ALA A 45 5.85 0.91 -0.07
C ALA A 45 5.38 -0.06 1.01
N LEU A 46 5.85 0.10 2.26
CA LEU A 46 5.43 -0.74 3.39
C LEU A 46 3.97 -0.47 3.79
N ALA A 47 3.50 0.77 3.72
CA ALA A 47 2.10 1.11 3.99
C ALA A 47 1.15 0.42 3.01
N ILE A 48 1.47 0.48 1.71
CA ILE A 48 0.73 -0.22 0.66
C ILE A 48 0.75 -1.73 0.93
N ALA A 49 1.89 -2.32 1.24
CA ALA A 49 1.99 -3.75 1.53
C ALA A 49 1.32 -4.21 2.85
N GLY A 50 0.84 -3.28 3.69
CA GLY A 50 0.32 -3.61 5.02
C GLY A 50 1.39 -4.08 6.01
N LEU A 51 2.65 -3.66 5.81
CA LEU A 51 3.83 -4.12 6.54
C LEU A 51 4.49 -3.05 7.42
N LEU A 52 3.76 -1.99 7.77
CA LEU A 52 4.31 -0.97 8.68
C LEU A 52 4.59 -1.57 10.06
N PRO A 53 5.68 -1.15 10.73
CA PRO A 53 5.98 -1.59 12.08
C PRO A 53 4.97 -1.03 13.08
N ARG A 54 4.83 -1.67 14.24
CA ARG A 54 3.91 -1.23 15.31
C ARG A 54 4.17 0.18 15.85
N SER A 55 5.37 0.73 15.63
CA SER A 55 5.72 2.10 16.02
C SER A 55 5.15 3.17 15.08
N ALA A 56 4.56 2.77 13.96
CA ALA A 56 3.92 3.66 13.00
C ALA A 56 2.49 4.01 13.46
N ARG A 57 2.16 5.29 13.40
CA ARG A 57 0.79 5.80 13.41
C ARG A 57 0.39 6.07 11.97
N ILE A 58 -0.74 5.53 11.55
CA ILE A 58 -1.29 5.63 10.20
C ILE A 58 -2.68 6.28 10.28
N ASP A 59 -3.00 7.11 9.29
CA ASP A 59 -4.32 7.70 9.07
C ASP A 59 -4.59 7.77 7.55
N GLY A 60 -5.86 7.88 7.16
CA GLY A 60 -6.31 7.81 5.77
C GLY A 60 -6.73 6.39 5.33
N GLU A 61 -6.87 6.20 4.02
CA GLU A 61 -7.52 5.01 3.45
C GLU A 61 -6.74 4.38 2.29
N ILE A 62 -6.62 3.05 2.33
CA ILE A 62 -6.11 2.24 1.22
C ILE A 62 -7.20 1.22 0.86
N GLU A 63 -7.76 1.37 -0.33
CA GLU A 63 -8.75 0.45 -0.89
C GLU A 63 -8.10 -0.38 -2.00
N TRP A 64 -8.37 -1.69 -1.95
CA TRP A 64 -7.92 -2.64 -2.96
C TRP A 64 -9.12 -3.15 -3.73
N GLN A 65 -9.09 -2.98 -5.05
CA GLN A 65 -10.05 -3.65 -5.92
C GLN A 65 -9.61 -5.11 -6.05
N ILE A 66 -10.30 -5.98 -5.34
CA ILE A 66 -10.13 -7.43 -5.49
C ILE A 66 -11.05 -7.82 -6.65
N PRO A 67 -10.52 -8.36 -7.78
CA PRO A 67 -11.38 -8.84 -8.85
C PRO A 67 -12.31 -9.92 -8.29
N GLU A 68 -13.59 -9.88 -8.68
CA GLU A 68 -14.53 -10.93 -8.33
C GLU A 68 -13.93 -12.29 -8.70
N SER A 69 -14.06 -13.27 -7.80
CA SER A 69 -13.50 -14.60 -8.00
C SER A 69 -13.98 -15.14 -9.36
N PRO A 70 -13.10 -15.67 -10.22
CA PRO A 70 -13.55 -16.30 -11.45
C PRO A 70 -14.55 -17.38 -11.07
N SER A 71 -15.78 -17.27 -11.57
CA SER A 71 -16.84 -18.25 -11.36
C SER A 71 -16.27 -19.64 -11.59
N SER A 72 -16.57 -20.56 -10.68
CA SER A 72 -16.12 -21.96 -10.69
C SER A 72 -16.58 -22.68 -11.96
N HIS A 73 -15.90 -22.45 -13.08
CA HIS A 73 -15.98 -23.35 -14.22
C HIS A 73 -15.17 -24.57 -13.82
N SER A 74 -15.89 -25.63 -13.46
CA SER A 74 -15.35 -26.96 -13.26
C SER A 74 -14.43 -27.30 -14.43
N PHE A 75 -13.12 -27.32 -14.20
CA PHE A 75 -12.17 -27.86 -15.16
C PHE A 75 -12.39 -29.38 -15.18
N ALA A 76 -13.25 -29.85 -16.08
CA ALA A 76 -13.30 -31.27 -16.39
C ALA A 76 -11.96 -31.61 -17.07
N PRO A 77 -11.13 -32.50 -16.49
CA PRO A 77 -9.94 -32.94 -17.18
C PRO A 77 -10.34 -33.59 -18.52
N PRO A 78 -9.56 -33.40 -19.59
CA PRO A 78 -9.86 -34.02 -20.87
C PRO A 78 -9.92 -35.55 -20.70
N SER A 79 -11.03 -36.14 -21.09
CA SER A 79 -11.22 -37.59 -21.12
C SER A 79 -10.23 -38.18 -22.15
N VAL A 80 -9.26 -38.97 -21.68
CA VAL A 80 -8.45 -39.86 -22.52
C VAL A 80 -8.81 -41.30 -22.17
#